data_AF-A0A226CWZ9-F1
#
_entry.id   AF-A0A226CWZ9-F1
#
_cell.length_a   1.000
_cell.length_b   1.000
_cell.length_c   1.000
_cell.angle_alpha   90.00
_cell.angle_beta   90.00
_cell.angle_gamma   90.00
#
_symmetry.space_group_name_H-M   'P 1'
#
loop_
_entity.id
_entity.type
_entity.pdbx_description
1 polymer ?
#
loop_
_entity_poly.entity_id
_entity_poly.type
_entity_poly.pdbx_seq_one_letter_code
_entity_poly.pdbx_strand_id
1 'polypeptide(L)'
;MPASPSKIVGDCHDCKKLVDGLKLKVSGCQTLEEKYHLLTCLPGNVTIAQIRSDFGVGKTIATRASKLRSSEGPFSAPYFNKRGPKPDDELTNIIRRFYLDDSNSRPSPRANDTIIVTTAEGKKRVAKILILNNLKDFFEEFKVVNKEFLATRPRLGISKFAALRPKQCRWPEHRIS
;
A
#
# COMPACT_ATOMS: atom_id res chain seq x y z
N MET A 1 21.68 43.11 20.37
CA MET A 1 20.48 42.65 21.11
C MET A 1 19.39 42.33 20.09
N PRO A 2 18.89 41.09 19.98
CA PRO A 2 17.76 40.82 19.11
C PRO A 2 16.48 41.34 19.75
N ALA A 3 15.72 42.12 18.98
CA ALA A 3 14.44 42.70 19.38
C ALA A 3 13.44 41.60 19.76
N SER A 4 12.77 41.81 20.90
CA SER A 4 11.65 40.98 21.34
C SER A 4 10.52 41.04 20.31
N PRO A 5 9.89 39.92 19.92
CA PRO A 5 8.78 39.98 18.98
C PRO A 5 7.58 40.66 19.64
N SER A 6 7.21 41.81 19.09
CA SER A 6 5.97 42.51 19.42
C SER A 6 4.79 41.57 19.19
N LYS A 7 3.95 41.41 20.22
CA LYS A 7 2.67 40.70 20.08
C LYS A 7 1.82 41.50 19.09
N ILE A 8 1.67 41.01 17.87
CA ILE A 8 0.68 41.52 16.93
C ILE A 8 -0.68 41.07 17.46
N VAL A 9 -1.29 41.91 18.30
CA VAL A 9 -2.66 41.72 18.77
C VAL A 9 -3.56 42.53 17.86
N GLY A 10 -3.96 41.91 16.76
CA GLY A 10 -4.89 42.48 15.78
C GLY A 10 -5.47 41.38 14.90
N ASP A 11 -6.78 41.41 14.71
CA ASP A 11 -7.47 40.53 13.77
C ASP A 11 -7.07 40.90 12.33
N CYS A 12 -6.15 40.13 11.77
CA CYS A 12 -5.75 40.27 10.37
C CYS A 12 -6.81 39.64 9.45
N HIS A 13 -7.60 40.47 8.77
CA HIS A 13 -8.65 40.02 7.84
C HIS A 13 -8.12 39.14 6.71
N ASP A 14 -6.98 39.51 6.12
CA ASP A 14 -6.36 38.74 5.04
C ASP A 14 -5.84 37.38 5.52
N CYS A 15 -5.39 37.30 6.78
CA CYS A 15 -4.99 36.06 7.41
C CYS A 15 -6.19 35.12 7.64
N LYS A 16 -7.35 35.68 8.02
CA LYS A 16 -8.60 34.89 8.13
C LYS A 16 -9.02 34.34 6.77
N LYS A 17 -9.03 35.17 5.72
CA LYS A 17 -9.30 34.72 4.34
C LYS A 17 -8.34 33.62 3.89
N LEU A 18 -7.06 33.74 4.19
CA LEU A 18 -6.06 32.73 3.86
C LEU A 18 -6.36 31.40 4.56
N VAL A 19 -6.62 31.44 5.87
CA VAL A 19 -6.95 30.23 6.66
C VAL A 19 -8.24 29.59 6.16
N ASP A 20 -9.27 30.38 5.85
CA ASP A 20 -10.53 29.85 5.33
C ASP A 20 -10.36 29.24 3.93
N GLY A 21 -9.53 29.82 3.08
CA GLY A 21 -9.12 29.22 1.80
C GLY A 21 -8.41 27.86 1.99
N LEU A 22 -7.53 27.75 2.98
CA LEU A 22 -6.86 26.49 3.32
C LEU A 22 -7.87 25.44 3.83
N LYS A 23 -8.83 25.81 4.67
CA LYS A 23 -9.89 24.90 5.15
C LYS A 23 -10.73 24.34 4.00
N LEU A 24 -11.12 25.20 3.06
CA LEU A 24 -11.85 24.79 1.86
C LEU A 24 -11.02 23.81 1.02
N LYS A 25 -9.74 24.11 0.80
CA LYS A 25 -8.85 23.23 0.03
C LYS A 25 -8.65 21.88 0.70
N VAL A 26 -8.39 21.84 2.02
CA VAL A 26 -8.22 20.58 2.77
C VAL A 26 -9.47 19.71 2.72
N SER A 27 -10.65 20.33 2.76
CA SER A 27 -11.94 19.62 2.67
C SER A 27 -12.15 19.01 1.27
N GLY A 28 -11.71 19.69 0.21
CA GLY A 28 -11.80 19.25 -1.18
C GLY A 28 -10.67 18.32 -1.68
N CYS A 29 -9.63 18.08 -0.88
CA CYS A 29 -8.50 17.23 -1.30
C CYS A 29 -8.91 15.76 -1.48
N GLN A 30 -8.58 15.20 -2.66
CA GLN A 30 -8.81 13.80 -2.99
C GLN A 30 -7.72 12.89 -2.43
N THR A 31 -6.46 13.37 -2.40
CA THR A 31 -5.32 12.58 -1.94
C THR A 31 -4.97 12.92 -0.48
N LEU A 32 -4.47 11.92 0.23
CA LEU A 32 -4.01 12.12 1.61
C LEU A 32 -2.69 12.92 1.66
N GLU A 33 -1.89 12.81 0.60
CA GLU A 33 -0.62 13.54 0.42
C GLU A 33 -0.83 15.05 0.39
N GLU A 34 -1.76 15.54 -0.45
CA GLU A 34 -2.14 16.96 -0.50
C GLU A 34 -2.62 17.47 0.87
N LYS A 35 -3.41 16.66 1.60
CA LYS A 35 -3.85 17.03 2.95
C LYS A 35 -2.67 17.23 3.89
N TYR A 36 -1.66 16.36 3.85
CA TYR A 36 -0.46 16.55 4.68
C TYR A 36 0.33 17.79 4.27
N HIS A 37 0.52 18.03 2.97
CA HIS A 37 1.20 19.25 2.50
C HIS A 37 0.54 20.51 3.05
N LEU A 38 -0.79 20.61 2.99
CA LEU A 38 -1.53 21.78 3.49
C LEU A 38 -1.48 21.89 5.02
N LEU A 39 -1.59 20.78 5.75
CA LEU A 39 -1.58 20.78 7.21
C LEU A 39 -0.19 21.04 7.80
N THR A 40 0.88 20.69 7.10
CA THR A 40 2.25 20.99 7.55
C THR A 40 2.65 22.44 7.34
N CYS A 41 1.96 23.19 6.46
CA CYS A 41 2.13 24.64 6.30
C CYS A 41 1.59 25.48 7.47
N LEU A 42 0.78 24.89 8.35
CA LEU A 42 0.20 25.62 9.48
C LEU A 42 1.30 26.06 10.45
N PRO A 43 1.22 27.25 11.04
CA PRO A 43 2.27 27.74 11.93
C PRO A 43 2.42 26.87 13.20
N GLY A 44 3.64 26.79 13.74
CA GLY A 44 4.02 25.85 14.80
C GLY A 44 3.28 26.03 16.13
N ASN A 45 2.64 27.19 16.33
CA ASN A 45 1.78 27.49 17.47
C ASN A 45 0.39 26.83 17.40
N VAL A 46 0.00 26.27 16.24
CA VAL A 46 -1.29 25.59 16.09
C VAL A 46 -1.23 24.20 16.71
N THR A 47 -2.14 23.95 17.65
CA THR A 47 -2.26 22.68 18.38
C THR A 47 -2.97 21.60 17.56
N ILE A 48 -2.75 20.34 17.92
CA ILE A 48 -3.44 19.19 17.30
C ILE A 48 -4.97 19.32 17.45
N ALA A 49 -5.45 19.87 18.56
CA ALA A 49 -6.89 20.08 18.79
C ALA A 49 -7.48 21.10 17.80
N GLN A 50 -6.79 22.24 17.60
CA GLN A 50 -7.17 23.26 16.61
C GLN A 50 -7.16 22.70 15.20
N ILE A 51 -6.11 21.95 14.82
CA ILE A 51 -6.06 21.29 13.49
C ILE A 51 -7.30 20.42 13.25
N ARG A 52 -7.71 19.62 14.25
CA ARG A 52 -8.87 18.74 14.12
C ARG A 52 -10.18 19.52 14.01
N SER A 53 -10.36 20.52 14.87
CA SER A 53 -11.58 21.31 14.93
C SER A 53 -11.73 22.19 13.68
N ASP A 54 -10.69 22.94 13.35
CA ASP A 54 -10.75 24.00 12.33
C ASP A 54 -10.69 23.44 10.90
N PHE A 55 -10.01 22.32 10.69
CA PHE A 55 -9.87 21.67 9.38
C PHE A 55 -10.67 20.37 9.23
N GLY A 56 -11.42 19.95 10.26
CA GLY A 56 -12.29 18.78 10.19
C GLY A 56 -11.58 17.44 9.95
N VAL A 57 -10.33 17.30 10.39
CA VAL A 57 -9.51 16.09 10.15
C VAL A 57 -9.46 15.12 11.33
N GLY A 58 -9.25 13.84 11.02
CA GLY A 58 -9.10 12.79 12.03
C GLY A 58 -7.85 12.99 12.92
N LYS A 59 -7.92 12.49 14.17
CA LYS A 59 -6.84 12.62 15.16
C LYS A 59 -5.49 12.14 14.62
N THR A 60 -5.46 10.99 13.96
CA THR A 60 -4.23 10.40 13.40
C THR A 60 -3.55 11.31 12.38
N ILE A 61 -4.33 11.95 11.50
CA ILE A 61 -3.82 12.87 10.48
C ILE A 61 -3.25 14.11 11.16
N ALA A 62 -4.01 14.72 12.07
CA ALA A 62 -3.56 15.91 12.80
C ALA A 62 -2.28 15.67 13.61
N THR A 63 -2.20 14.55 14.33
CA THR A 63 -1.01 14.18 15.10
C THR A 63 0.20 13.96 14.18
N ARG A 64 0.02 13.24 13.07
CA ARG A 64 1.12 12.96 12.14
C ARG A 64 1.57 14.21 11.40
N ALA A 65 0.66 15.07 10.97
CA ALA A 65 0.97 16.35 10.35
C ALA A 65 1.73 17.27 11.30
N SER A 66 1.30 17.37 12.57
CA SER A 66 2.02 18.17 13.57
C SER A 66 3.44 17.65 13.81
N LYS A 67 3.65 16.32 13.84
CA LYS A 67 4.98 15.73 13.95
C LYS A 67 5.84 16.01 12.72
N LEU A 68 5.30 15.78 11.52
CA LEU A 68 5.97 16.02 10.25
C LEU A 68 6.40 17.48 10.10
N ARG A 69 5.51 18.41 10.46
CA ARG A 69 5.82 19.84 10.46
C ARG A 69 7.03 20.16 11.34
N SER A 70 7.09 19.57 12.53
CA SER A 70 8.19 19.80 13.48
C SER A 70 9.50 19.15 13.04
N SER A 71 9.46 18.03 12.32
CA SER A 71 10.66 17.29 11.90
C SER A 71 11.19 17.67 10.52
N GLU A 72 10.30 17.87 9.55
CA GLU A 72 10.62 18.01 8.13
C GLU A 72 10.23 19.39 7.56
N GLY A 73 9.40 20.15 8.27
CA GLY A 73 9.02 21.51 7.90
C GLY A 73 7.69 21.64 7.13
N PRO A 74 7.43 22.79 6.49
CA PRO A 74 6.22 23.03 5.72
C PRO A 74 6.22 22.25 4.41
N PHE A 75 5.04 21.91 3.89
CA PHE A 75 4.86 21.07 2.71
C PHE A 75 5.49 19.68 2.82
N SER A 76 5.74 19.18 4.02
CA SER A 76 6.14 17.78 4.21
C SER A 76 4.92 16.86 4.15
N ALA A 77 5.15 15.66 3.63
CA ALA A 77 4.17 14.60 3.59
C ALA A 77 4.85 13.27 3.94
N PRO A 78 4.14 12.34 4.59
CA PRO A 78 4.75 11.06 4.90
C PRO A 78 5.08 10.31 3.61
N TYR A 79 6.12 9.48 3.65
CA TYR A 79 6.37 8.55 2.55
C TYR A 79 5.18 7.60 2.39
N PHE A 80 4.37 7.86 1.37
CA PHE A 80 3.38 6.89 0.91
C PHE A 80 4.14 5.86 0.12
N ASN A 81 4.22 4.62 0.62
CA ASN A 81 4.67 3.50 -0.19
C ASN A 81 3.83 3.49 -1.45
N LYS A 82 4.37 4.01 -2.56
CA LYS A 82 3.75 3.95 -3.88
C LYS A 82 3.69 2.48 -4.21
N ARG A 83 2.56 1.85 -3.89
CA ARG A 83 2.31 0.46 -4.25
C ARG A 83 2.48 0.43 -5.77
N GLY A 84 3.44 -0.38 -6.24
CA GLY A 84 3.66 -0.53 -7.68
C GLY A 84 2.35 -0.89 -8.39
N PRO A 85 2.28 -0.68 -9.71
CA PRO A 85 1.06 -0.93 -10.48
C PRO A 85 0.47 -2.30 -10.12
N LYS A 86 -0.85 -2.32 -9.95
CA LYS A 86 -1.56 -3.58 -9.75
C LYS A 86 -1.29 -4.47 -10.97
N PRO A 87 -0.98 -5.76 -10.76
CA PRO A 87 -0.83 -6.67 -11.87
C PRO A 87 -2.20 -6.78 -12.54
N ASP A 88 -2.18 -6.83 -13.86
CA ASP A 88 -3.38 -7.03 -14.64
C ASP A 88 -4.04 -8.39 -14.32
N ASP A 89 -5.34 -8.46 -14.51
CA ASP A 89 -6.14 -9.65 -14.16
C ASP A 89 -5.78 -10.84 -15.06
N GLU A 90 -5.46 -10.60 -16.33
CA GLU A 90 -5.01 -11.65 -17.25
C GLU A 90 -3.67 -12.26 -16.80
N LEU A 91 -2.70 -11.42 -16.45
CA LEU A 91 -1.41 -11.87 -15.90
C LEU A 91 -1.61 -12.67 -14.60
N THR A 92 -2.50 -12.18 -13.73
CA THR A 92 -2.83 -12.88 -12.48
C THR A 92 -3.42 -14.26 -12.76
N ASN A 93 -4.30 -14.39 -13.75
CA ASN A 93 -4.92 -15.66 -14.11
C ASN A 93 -3.92 -16.64 -14.73
N ILE A 94 -3.01 -16.18 -15.59
CA ILE A 94 -1.96 -17.04 -16.17
C ILE A 94 -1.01 -17.54 -15.09
N ILE A 95 -0.57 -16.67 -14.16
CA ILE A 95 0.25 -17.09 -13.01
C ILE A 95 -0.49 -18.12 -12.16
N ARG A 96 -1.78 -17.90 -11.87
CA ARG A 96 -2.60 -18.86 -11.10
C ARG A 96 -2.72 -20.20 -11.82
N ARG A 97 -2.96 -20.22 -13.12
CA ARG A 97 -3.05 -21.45 -13.93
C ARG A 97 -1.72 -22.20 -13.89
N PHE A 98 -0.62 -21.50 -14.11
CA PHE A 98 0.72 -22.09 -14.03
C PHE A 98 1.00 -22.73 -12.66
N TYR A 99 0.56 -22.07 -11.58
CA TYR A 99 0.68 -22.60 -10.21
C TYR A 99 -0.19 -23.83 -9.92
N LEU A 100 -1.26 -24.02 -10.66
CA LEU A 100 -2.25 -25.09 -10.47
C LEU A 100 -2.13 -26.18 -11.53
N ASP A 101 -1.18 -26.05 -12.46
CA ASP A 101 -0.89 -27.06 -13.46
C ASP A 101 -0.32 -28.31 -12.75
N ASP A 102 -0.86 -29.47 -13.09
CA ASP A 102 -0.45 -30.76 -12.52
C ASP A 102 0.98 -31.13 -12.93
N SER A 103 1.52 -30.54 -14.01
CA SER A 103 2.92 -30.69 -14.42
C SER A 103 3.89 -30.02 -13.45
N ASN A 104 3.40 -28.95 -12.80
CA ASN A 104 4.17 -28.01 -11.98
C ASN A 104 3.99 -28.24 -10.48
N SER A 105 2.88 -28.88 -10.11
CA SER A 105 2.41 -28.95 -8.75
C SER A 105 1.63 -30.23 -8.50
N ARG A 106 1.64 -30.72 -7.26
CA ARG A 106 0.95 -31.96 -6.88
C ARG A 106 0.05 -31.73 -5.67
N PRO A 107 -1.12 -32.37 -5.59
CA PRO A 107 -1.91 -32.39 -4.37
C PRO A 107 -1.08 -32.91 -3.19
N SER A 108 -1.30 -32.35 -2.01
CA SER A 108 -0.65 -32.82 -0.79
C SER A 108 -1.02 -34.30 -0.56
N PRO A 109 -0.05 -35.17 -0.25
CA PRO A 109 -0.31 -36.60 -0.06
C PRO A 109 -1.17 -36.89 1.19
N ARG A 110 -1.32 -35.91 2.10
CA ARG A 110 -2.15 -36.04 3.29
C ARG A 110 -3.58 -35.59 2.99
N ALA A 111 -4.54 -36.51 3.03
CA ALA A 111 -5.96 -36.24 2.78
C ALA A 111 -6.55 -35.14 3.68
N ASN A 112 -6.04 -34.99 4.91
CA ASN A 112 -6.50 -33.98 5.86
C ASN A 112 -5.88 -32.59 5.61
N ASP A 113 -4.91 -32.48 4.70
CA ASP A 113 -4.17 -31.26 4.46
C ASP A 113 -4.94 -30.35 3.48
N THR A 114 -5.98 -29.73 4.02
CA THR A 114 -6.91 -28.88 3.27
C THR A 114 -6.87 -27.43 3.78
N ILE A 115 -7.34 -26.50 2.95
CA ILE A 115 -7.52 -25.09 3.28
C ILE A 115 -8.87 -24.61 2.78
N ILE A 116 -9.45 -23.63 3.46
CA ILE A 116 -10.68 -22.96 3.02
C ILE A 116 -10.28 -21.78 2.14
N VAL A 117 -10.76 -21.76 0.90
CA VAL A 117 -10.56 -20.67 -0.06
C VAL A 117 -11.91 -20.02 -0.35
N THR A 118 -11.92 -18.69 -0.41
CA THR A 118 -13.09 -17.92 -0.83
C THR A 118 -13.10 -17.83 -2.35
N THR A 119 -14.15 -18.36 -2.98
CA THR A 119 -14.47 -18.25 -4.40
C THR A 119 -15.70 -17.36 -4.57
N ALA A 120 -16.09 -17.06 -5.82
CA ALA A 120 -17.31 -16.31 -6.12
C ALA A 120 -18.58 -17.01 -5.59
N GLU A 121 -18.57 -18.34 -5.52
CA GLU A 121 -19.67 -19.19 -5.05
C GLU A 121 -19.68 -19.37 -3.51
N GLY A 122 -18.70 -18.81 -2.79
CA GLY A 122 -18.60 -18.89 -1.34
C GLY A 122 -17.30 -19.51 -0.84
N LYS A 123 -17.33 -20.14 0.34
CA LYS A 123 -16.15 -20.76 0.94
C LYS A 123 -16.07 -22.23 0.56
N LYS A 124 -15.01 -22.64 -0.13
CA LYS A 124 -14.77 -24.03 -0.51
C LYS A 124 -13.54 -24.60 0.21
N ARG A 125 -13.66 -25.82 0.72
CA ARG A 125 -12.51 -26.59 1.23
C ARG A 125 -11.80 -27.26 0.06
N VAL A 126 -10.52 -26.99 -0.10
CA VAL A 126 -9.66 -27.50 -1.18
C VAL A 126 -8.40 -28.14 -0.60
N ALA A 127 -7.87 -29.16 -1.27
CA ALA A 127 -6.59 -29.75 -0.88
C ALA A 127 -5.46 -28.73 -1.05
N LYS A 128 -4.47 -28.77 -0.15
CA LYS A 128 -3.22 -28.04 -0.37
C LYS A 128 -2.48 -28.65 -1.55
N ILE A 129 -1.77 -27.81 -2.27
CA ILE A 129 -0.96 -28.17 -3.44
C ILE A 129 0.50 -27.89 -3.10
N LEU A 130 1.36 -28.87 -3.34
CA LEU A 130 2.80 -28.79 -3.17
C LEU A 130 3.48 -28.43 -4.49
N ILE A 131 4.35 -27.44 -4.46
CA ILE A 131 5.18 -27.05 -5.61
C ILE A 131 6.53 -27.73 -5.48
N LEU A 132 6.84 -28.62 -6.41
CA LEU A 132 8.02 -29.47 -6.30
C LEU A 132 9.32 -28.74 -6.64
N ASN A 133 9.22 -27.63 -7.38
CA ASN A 133 10.37 -26.84 -7.81
C ASN A 133 10.69 -25.73 -6.79
N ASN A 134 11.96 -25.33 -6.75
CA ASN A 134 12.34 -24.14 -6.00
C ASN A 134 11.75 -22.87 -6.67
N LEU A 135 11.60 -21.78 -5.92
CA LEU A 135 10.96 -20.57 -6.44
C LEU A 135 11.68 -19.96 -7.65
N LYS A 136 13.01 -20.10 -7.74
CA LYS A 136 13.81 -19.51 -8.82
C LYS A 136 13.57 -20.25 -10.12
N ASP A 137 13.74 -21.56 -10.11
CA ASP A 137 13.57 -22.44 -11.27
C ASP A 137 12.11 -22.40 -11.74
N PHE A 138 11.16 -22.41 -10.80
CA PHE A 138 9.74 -22.28 -11.10
C PHE A 138 9.41 -20.96 -11.82
N PHE A 139 10.08 -19.87 -11.44
CA PHE A 139 9.90 -18.57 -12.08
C PHE A 139 10.59 -18.47 -13.44
N GLU A 140 11.75 -19.11 -13.61
CA GLU A 140 12.39 -19.22 -14.93
C GLU A 140 11.55 -20.05 -15.90
N GLU A 141 11.02 -21.18 -15.45
CA GLU A 141 10.12 -22.03 -16.23
C GLU A 141 8.87 -21.26 -16.66
N PHE A 142 8.26 -20.52 -15.73
CA PHE A 142 7.14 -19.63 -16.05
C PHE A 142 7.47 -18.64 -17.17
N LYS A 143 8.68 -18.04 -17.12
CA LYS A 143 9.13 -17.07 -18.13
C LYS A 143 9.39 -17.71 -19.48
N VAL A 144 9.91 -18.93 -19.51
CA VAL A 144 10.13 -19.69 -20.76
C VAL A 144 8.79 -20.03 -21.41
N VAL A 145 7.86 -20.60 -20.64
CA VAL A 145 6.54 -21.01 -21.14
C VAL A 145 5.70 -19.83 -21.62
N ASN A 146 5.78 -18.68 -20.94
CA ASN A 146 4.95 -17.50 -21.22
C ASN A 146 5.74 -16.35 -21.86
N LYS A 147 6.83 -16.65 -22.58
CA LYS A 147 7.78 -15.65 -23.10
C LYS A 147 7.09 -14.60 -23.99
N GLU A 148 6.23 -15.03 -24.90
CA GLU A 148 5.52 -14.14 -25.83
C GLU A 148 4.53 -13.22 -25.09
N PHE A 149 3.80 -13.78 -24.13
CA PHE A 149 2.87 -13.03 -23.29
C PHE A 149 3.58 -12.00 -22.41
N LEU A 150 4.79 -12.30 -21.92
CA LEU A 150 5.58 -11.39 -21.11
C LEU A 150 6.28 -10.30 -21.92
N ALA A 151 6.51 -10.52 -23.22
CA ALA A 151 7.19 -9.54 -24.09
C ALA A 151 6.39 -8.24 -24.25
N THR A 152 5.06 -8.29 -24.15
CA THR A 152 4.16 -7.14 -24.30
C THR A 152 3.82 -6.45 -22.97
N ARG A 153 4.40 -6.91 -21.85
CA ARG A 153 4.00 -6.49 -20.49
C ARG A 153 5.17 -5.95 -19.66
N PRO A 154 4.88 -5.16 -18.60
CA PRO A 154 5.90 -4.72 -17.67
C PRO A 154 6.64 -5.92 -17.05
N ARG A 155 7.95 -5.75 -16.82
CA ARG A 155 8.82 -6.78 -16.26
C ARG A 155 8.22 -7.35 -14.96
N LEU A 156 7.87 -8.62 -14.98
CA LEU A 156 7.46 -9.36 -13.80
C LEU A 156 8.70 -9.69 -12.96
N GLY A 157 8.68 -9.32 -11.67
CA GLY A 157 9.72 -9.70 -10.72
C GLY A 157 9.35 -10.97 -9.94
N ILE A 158 10.36 -11.72 -9.49
CA ILE A 158 10.16 -12.97 -8.73
C ILE A 158 9.33 -12.76 -7.45
N SER A 159 9.55 -11.65 -6.73
CA SER A 159 8.77 -11.33 -5.52
C SER A 159 7.30 -11.08 -5.84
N LYS A 160 7.01 -10.47 -6.99
CA LYS A 160 5.64 -10.21 -7.43
C LYS A 160 4.94 -11.48 -7.88
N PHE A 161 5.66 -12.33 -8.61
CA PHE A 161 5.21 -13.67 -8.98
C PHE A 161 4.86 -14.52 -7.76
N ALA A 162 5.76 -14.59 -6.78
CA ALA A 162 5.53 -15.30 -5.52
C ALA A 162 4.34 -14.74 -4.72
N ALA A 163 4.14 -13.42 -4.74
CA ALA A 163 3.02 -12.77 -4.07
C ALA A 163 1.65 -13.08 -4.72
N LEU A 164 1.63 -13.50 -6.00
CA LEU A 164 0.41 -13.86 -6.74
C LEU A 164 0.03 -15.34 -6.63
N ARG A 165 0.79 -16.11 -5.84
CA ARG A 165 0.55 -17.51 -5.53
C ARG A 165 -0.88 -17.75 -4.99
N PRO A 166 -1.62 -18.74 -5.51
CA PRO A 166 -2.87 -19.20 -4.91
C PRO A 166 -2.68 -19.67 -3.46
N LYS A 167 -3.63 -19.36 -2.57
CA LYS A 167 -3.54 -19.68 -1.14
C LYS A 167 -3.31 -21.17 -0.82
N GLN A 168 -3.77 -22.06 -1.71
CA GLN A 168 -3.64 -23.51 -1.55
C GLN A 168 -2.24 -24.03 -1.95
N CYS A 169 -1.48 -23.28 -2.74
CA CYS A 169 -0.14 -23.70 -3.17
C CYS A 169 0.91 -23.38 -2.09
N ARG A 170 1.75 -24.34 -1.76
CA ARG A 170 2.82 -24.24 -0.75
C ARG A 170 4.07 -24.96 -1.20
N TRP A 171 5.23 -24.41 -0.83
CA TRP A 171 6.49 -25.04 -1.17
C TRP A 171 6.76 -26.07 -0.08
N PRO A 172 7.48 -27.16 -0.38
CA PRO A 172 7.99 -28.07 0.62
C PRO A 172 8.70 -27.26 1.70
N GLU A 173 8.24 -27.36 2.94
CA GLU A 173 9.00 -26.85 4.06
C GLU A 173 10.31 -27.64 4.09
N HIS A 174 11.46 -26.96 4.05
CA HIS A 174 12.70 -27.58 4.49
C HIS A 174 12.51 -27.94 5.96
N ARG A 175 12.19 -29.21 6.25
CA ARG A 175 12.49 -29.77 7.56
C ARG A 175 14.01 -29.81 7.64
N ILE A 176 14.59 -28.75 8.17
CA ILE A 176 15.90 -28.86 8.79
C ILE A 176 15.62 -29.69 10.06
N SER A 177 15.88 -31.00 9.96
CA SER A 177 16.03 -31.87 11.12
C SER A 177 17.35 -31.59 11.80
#